data_AF-A0A519PRV7-F1
#
_entry.id   AF-A0A519PRV7-F1
#
_cell.length_a   1.000
_cell.length_b   1.000
_cell.length_c   1.000
_cell.angle_alpha   90.00
_cell.angle_beta   90.00
_cell.angle_gamma   90.00
#
_symmetry.space_group_name_H-M   'P 1'
#
loop_
_entity.id
_entity.type
_entity.pdbx_description
1 polymer ?
#
loop_
_entity_poly.entity_id
_entity_poly.type
_entity_poly.pdbx_seq_one_letter_code
_entity_poly.pdbx_strand_id
1 'polypeptide(L)'
;MTEDAQSTFSGTREVDPRHALDEAALEAWMAAHVEGYAGPMTLRQFKGGQSNPTYEVATPGRTYVLRRKPPGVLLQSAHAVDREFKVISALHAQGFPVARPYALCEDAEVIGSIFYVMEKVKGRVLWDLKLPGLEPAQRRAIYDTQVDT
;
A
#
# COMPACT_ATOMS: atom_id res chain seq x y z
N MET A 1 -5.38 -29.25 -7.49
CA MET A 1 -6.11 -28.12 -6.89
C MET A 1 -5.26 -26.89 -7.12
N THR A 2 -5.69 -26.03 -8.03
CA THR A 2 -5.00 -24.76 -8.30
C THR A 2 -5.15 -23.89 -7.05
N GLU A 3 -4.06 -23.39 -6.48
CA GLU A 3 -4.12 -22.44 -5.37
C GLU A 3 -4.97 -21.24 -5.78
N ASP A 4 -5.94 -20.88 -4.94
CA ASP A 4 -6.79 -19.73 -5.15
C ASP A 4 -5.98 -18.44 -4.90
N ALA A 5 -5.79 -17.63 -5.94
CA ALA A 5 -5.03 -16.39 -5.90
C ALA A 5 -5.52 -15.44 -4.79
N GLN A 6 -6.84 -15.47 -4.49
CA GLN A 6 -7.39 -14.73 -3.36
C GLN A 6 -6.73 -15.16 -2.05
N SER A 7 -6.63 -16.46 -1.79
CA SER A 7 -6.03 -17.00 -0.57
C SER A 7 -4.52 -16.75 -0.47
N THR A 8 -3.82 -16.81 -1.61
CA THR A 8 -2.35 -16.71 -1.66
C THR A 8 -1.86 -15.29 -1.42
N PHE A 9 -2.51 -14.28 -2.03
CA PHE A 9 -1.98 -12.91 -2.07
C PHE A 9 -2.68 -11.94 -1.10
N SER A 10 -3.77 -12.36 -0.47
CA SER A 10 -4.53 -11.49 0.43
C SER A 10 -3.99 -11.47 1.87
N GLY A 11 -4.12 -10.31 2.49
CA GLY A 11 -3.79 -10.10 3.90
C GLY A 11 -2.31 -9.83 4.17
N THR A 12 -1.96 -9.89 5.44
CA THR A 12 -0.63 -9.53 5.95
C THR A 12 0.00 -10.69 6.70
N ARG A 13 1.33 -10.70 6.73
CA ARG A 13 2.20 -11.66 7.42
C ARG A 13 3.17 -10.90 8.33
N GLU A 14 3.89 -11.63 9.17
CA GLU A 14 5.03 -11.05 9.88
C GLU A 14 6.06 -10.53 8.88
N VAL A 15 6.73 -9.44 9.26
CA VAL A 15 7.75 -8.81 8.44
C VAL A 15 8.90 -9.78 8.26
N ASP A 16 9.27 -10.05 7.00
CA ASP A 16 10.46 -10.83 6.70
C ASP A 16 11.69 -10.12 7.30
N PRO A 17 12.57 -10.81 8.05
CA PRO A 17 13.74 -10.18 8.66
C PRO A 17 14.64 -9.43 7.66
N ARG A 18 14.69 -9.87 6.39
CA ARG A 18 15.43 -9.18 5.31
C ARG A 18 14.82 -7.84 4.92
N HIS A 19 13.61 -7.59 5.37
CA HIS A 19 12.79 -6.41 5.10
C HIS A 19 12.38 -5.70 6.39
N ALA A 20 13.00 -6.02 7.52
CA ALA A 20 12.79 -5.31 8.79
C ALA A 20 13.11 -3.81 8.64
N LEU A 21 12.38 -2.99 9.39
CA LEU A 21 12.54 -1.54 9.43
C LEU A 21 12.96 -1.12 10.84
N ASP A 22 13.63 0.02 10.96
CA ASP A 22 13.76 0.70 12.25
C ASP A 22 12.39 1.30 12.62
N GLU A 23 11.64 0.57 13.45
CA GLU A 23 10.29 0.96 13.86
C GLU A 23 10.30 2.25 14.70
N ALA A 24 11.34 2.50 15.50
CA ALA A 24 11.42 3.72 16.31
C ALA A 24 11.64 4.96 15.44
N ALA A 25 12.54 4.87 14.46
CA ALA A 25 12.77 5.95 13.50
C ALA A 25 11.52 6.21 12.63
N LEU A 26 10.84 5.15 12.19
CA LEU A 26 9.60 5.27 11.44
C LEU A 26 8.47 5.90 12.27
N GLU A 27 8.28 5.47 13.52
CA GLU A 27 7.28 6.03 14.43
C GLU A 27 7.50 7.54 14.64
N ALA A 28 8.74 7.96 14.88
CA ALA A 28 9.10 9.37 15.03
C ALA A 28 8.81 10.17 13.74
N TRP A 29 9.17 9.61 12.58
CA TRP A 29 8.89 10.25 11.30
C TRP A 29 7.39 10.36 11.02
N MET A 30 6.62 9.30 11.30
CA MET A 30 5.16 9.28 11.16
C MET A 30 4.50 10.37 12.02
N ALA A 31 4.93 10.53 13.27
CA ALA A 31 4.39 11.54 14.17
C ALA A 31 4.62 12.98 13.70
N ALA A 32 5.73 13.23 13.00
CA ALA A 32 6.05 14.55 12.48
C ALA A 32 5.38 14.88 11.13
N HIS A 33 5.11 13.86 10.29
CA HIS A 33 4.75 14.09 8.88
C HIS A 33 3.37 13.57 8.46
N VAL A 34 2.77 12.65 9.23
CA VAL A 34 1.49 12.03 8.85
C VAL A 34 0.35 12.67 9.63
N GLU A 35 -0.51 13.37 8.90
CA GLU A 35 -1.67 14.05 9.48
C GLU A 35 -2.60 13.08 10.24
N GLY A 36 -2.85 13.39 11.51
CA GLY A 36 -3.70 12.60 12.38
C GLY A 36 -3.06 11.30 12.87
N TYR A 37 -1.75 11.14 12.71
CA TYR A 37 -1.03 10.02 13.30
C TYR A 37 -1.06 10.06 14.82
N ALA A 38 -1.34 8.91 15.43
CA ALA A 38 -1.28 8.71 16.88
C ALA A 38 -0.91 7.25 17.15
N GLY A 39 0.33 7.04 17.61
CA GLY A 39 0.85 5.72 17.97
C GLY A 39 0.23 5.12 19.24
N PRO A 40 0.73 3.97 19.70
CA PRO A 40 1.85 3.21 19.13
C PRO A 40 1.48 2.51 17.81
N MET A 41 2.45 2.30 16.91
CA MET A 41 2.21 1.47 15.73
C MET A 41 2.54 -0.01 15.93
N THR A 42 1.96 -0.83 15.06
CA THR A 42 2.37 -2.21 14.77
C THR A 42 2.58 -2.34 13.28
N LEU A 43 3.57 -3.14 12.89
CA LEU A 43 3.97 -3.31 11.49
C LEU A 43 3.73 -4.75 11.02
N ARG A 44 3.07 -4.90 9.86
CA ARG A 44 2.93 -6.21 9.17
C ARG A 44 3.24 -6.06 7.69
N GLN A 45 3.79 -7.09 7.06
CA GLN A 45 4.09 -7.07 5.63
C GLN A 45 2.91 -7.64 4.82
N PHE A 46 2.55 -7.01 3.69
CA PHE A 46 1.55 -7.60 2.80
C PHE A 46 2.10 -8.87 2.11
N LYS A 47 1.23 -9.87 1.90
CA LYS A 47 1.62 -11.12 1.22
C LYS A 47 1.77 -10.94 -0.30
N GLY A 48 0.91 -10.13 -0.92
CA GLY A 48 0.91 -9.84 -2.35
C GLY A 48 1.79 -8.64 -2.74
N GLY A 49 2.35 -8.69 -3.95
CA GLY A 49 3.21 -7.64 -4.53
C GLY A 49 4.69 -8.02 -4.51
N GLN A 50 5.30 -8.13 -5.68
CA GLN A 50 6.70 -8.58 -5.84
C GLN A 50 7.67 -7.42 -6.12
N SER A 51 7.18 -6.23 -6.49
CA SER A 51 8.04 -5.13 -6.95
C SER A 51 8.57 -4.27 -5.80
N ASN A 52 7.70 -3.74 -4.94
CA ASN A 52 8.08 -2.83 -3.86
C ASN A 52 7.57 -3.38 -2.52
N PRO A 53 8.43 -3.54 -1.50
CA PRO A 53 7.98 -3.93 -0.17
C PRO A 53 6.88 -2.99 0.33
N THR A 54 5.75 -3.60 0.73
CA THR A 54 4.55 -2.89 1.18
C THR A 54 4.14 -3.42 2.54
N TYR A 55 3.80 -2.51 3.46
CA TYR A 55 3.54 -2.79 4.85
C TYR A 55 2.22 -2.16 5.28
N GLU A 56 1.54 -2.85 6.17
CA GLU A 56 0.45 -2.32 6.97
C GLU A 56 1.04 -1.72 8.25
N VAL A 57 0.76 -0.44 8.49
CA VAL A 57 1.11 0.27 9.72
C VAL A 57 -0.18 0.51 10.47
N ALA A 58 -0.41 -0.20 11.57
CA ALA A 58 -1.64 -0.11 12.34
C ALA A 58 -1.42 0.60 13.67
N THR A 59 -2.26 1.59 13.96
CA THR A 59 -2.35 2.30 15.24
C THR A 59 -3.73 2.05 15.87
N PRO A 60 -3.98 2.43 17.14
CA PRO A 60 -5.30 2.28 17.75
C PRO A 60 -6.42 3.00 16.99
N GLY A 61 -6.13 4.17 16.40
CA GLY A 61 -7.13 4.99 15.74
C GLY A 61 -7.24 4.79 14.23
N ARG A 62 -6.16 4.35 13.56
CA ARG A 62 -6.12 4.27 12.09
C ARG A 62 -5.12 3.24 11.59
N THR A 63 -5.34 2.75 10.37
CA THR A 63 -4.40 1.89 9.65
C THR A 63 -3.96 2.57 8.37
N TYR A 64 -2.67 2.49 8.09
CA TYR A 64 -2.00 3.07 6.93
C TYR A 64 -1.34 1.97 6.09
N VAL A 65 -0.98 2.32 4.86
CA VAL A 65 -0.11 1.52 4.00
C VAL A 65 1.18 2.28 3.79
N LEU A 66 2.31 1.64 4.08
CA LEU A 66 3.64 2.12 3.74
C LEU A 66 4.16 1.34 2.55
N ARG A 67 4.66 2.04 1.53
CA ARG A 67 5.30 1.42 0.37
C ARG A 67 6.68 2.03 0.17
N ARG A 68 7.69 1.18 0.04
CA ARG A 68 9.09 1.62 -0.05
C ARG A 68 9.82 1.01 -1.22
N LYS A 69 10.90 1.67 -1.61
CA LYS A 69 11.88 1.13 -2.56
C LYS A 69 12.56 -0.11 -1.94
N PRO A 70 12.83 -1.18 -2.71
CA PRO A 70 13.59 -2.32 -2.20
C PRO A 70 14.98 -1.89 -1.71
N PRO A 71 15.55 -2.58 -0.70
CA PRO A 71 16.92 -2.33 -0.27
C PRO A 71 17.94 -2.74 -1.36
N GLY A 72 19.11 -2.11 -1.36
CA GLY A 72 20.25 -2.47 -2.22
C GLY A 72 20.44 -1.58 -3.45
N VAL A 73 21.43 -1.95 -4.28
CA VAL A 73 21.74 -1.24 -5.53
C VAL A 73 20.71 -1.62 -6.59
N LEU A 74 19.95 -0.63 -7.03
CA LEU A 74 18.86 -0.82 -7.98
C LEU A 74 19.22 -0.18 -9.33
N LEU A 75 18.72 -0.78 -10.41
CA LEU A 75 18.84 -0.21 -11.74
C LEU A 75 18.21 1.18 -11.78
N GLN A 76 18.81 2.08 -12.56
CA GLN A 76 18.31 3.44 -12.74
C GLN A 76 16.85 3.38 -13.22
N SER A 77 15.96 4.19 -12.63
CA SER A 77 14.50 4.24 -12.86
C SER A 77 13.66 3.03 -12.42
N ALA A 78 14.27 1.95 -11.92
CA ALA A 78 13.51 0.90 -11.24
C ALA A 78 13.01 1.40 -9.87
N HIS A 79 11.78 1.02 -9.51
CA HIS A 79 11.19 1.29 -8.18
C HIS A 79 11.04 2.78 -7.83
N ALA A 80 10.56 3.58 -8.77
CA ALA A 80 10.28 5.01 -8.60
C ALA A 80 9.00 5.26 -7.77
N VAL A 81 9.05 4.92 -6.49
CA VAL A 81 7.93 5.08 -5.53
C VAL A 81 7.54 6.56 -5.33
N ASP A 82 8.48 7.48 -5.54
CA ASP A 82 8.27 8.94 -5.59
C ASP A 82 7.30 9.33 -6.72
N ARG A 83 7.47 8.73 -7.91
CA ARG A 83 6.57 8.95 -9.06
C ARG A 83 5.19 8.36 -8.80
N GLU A 84 5.11 7.18 -8.20
CA GLU A 84 3.83 6.59 -7.77
C GLU A 84 3.08 7.55 -6.83
N PHE A 85 3.76 8.06 -5.79
CA PHE A 85 3.18 9.00 -4.84
C PHE A 85 2.69 10.28 -5.51
N LYS A 86 3.48 10.83 -6.45
CA LYS A 86 3.11 12.04 -7.20
C LYS A 86 1.83 11.84 -8.01
N VAL A 87 1.70 10.71 -8.71
CA VAL A 87 0.50 10.38 -9.50
C VAL A 87 -0.72 10.20 -8.61
N ILE A 88 -0.60 9.41 -7.53
CA ILE A 88 -1.70 9.19 -6.57
C ILE A 88 -2.15 10.53 -5.96
N SER A 89 -1.20 11.40 -5.62
CA SER A 89 -1.51 12.71 -5.05
C SER A 89 -2.24 13.63 -6.00
N ALA A 90 -1.81 13.67 -7.27
CA ALA A 90 -2.50 14.44 -8.29
C ALA A 90 -3.93 13.92 -8.52
N LEU A 91 -4.11 12.60 -8.61
CA LEU A 91 -5.42 11.98 -8.80
C LEU A 91 -6.36 12.23 -7.60
N HIS A 92 -5.86 12.05 -6.37
CA HIS A 92 -6.63 12.31 -5.16
C HIS A 92 -7.08 13.78 -5.08
N ALA A 93 -6.21 14.73 -5.46
CA ALA A 93 -6.54 16.15 -5.48
C ALA A 93 -7.65 16.50 -6.49
N GLN A 94 -7.87 15.67 -7.52
CA GLN A 94 -8.98 15.81 -8.46
C GLN A 94 -10.25 15.05 -8.04
N GLY A 95 -10.26 14.41 -6.87
CA GLY A 95 -11.39 13.59 -6.41
C GLY A 95 -11.51 12.23 -7.08
N PHE A 96 -10.48 11.79 -7.82
CA PHE A 96 -10.45 10.45 -8.41
C PHE A 96 -10.38 9.39 -7.29
N PRO A 97 -11.03 8.21 -7.43
CA PRO A 97 -11.11 7.20 -6.36
C PRO A 97 -9.80 6.43 -6.15
N VAL A 98 -8.80 7.13 -5.61
CA VAL A 98 -7.51 6.59 -5.16
C VAL A 98 -7.37 6.75 -3.65
N ALA A 99 -6.47 5.96 -3.05
CA ALA A 99 -6.14 6.10 -1.63
C ALA A 99 -5.64 7.51 -1.32
N ARG A 100 -6.05 8.07 -0.17
CA ARG A 100 -5.50 9.33 0.29
C ARG A 100 -3.98 9.21 0.54
N PRO A 101 -3.14 10.00 -0.14
CA PRO A 101 -1.73 10.10 0.22
C PRO A 101 -1.58 10.88 1.53
N TYR A 102 -0.63 10.47 2.38
CA TYR A 102 -0.29 11.23 3.59
C TYR A 102 1.03 11.97 3.42
N ALA A 103 2.12 11.25 3.16
CA ALA A 103 3.45 11.85 3.08
C ALA A 103 4.43 10.97 2.29
N LEU A 104 5.44 11.61 1.70
CA LEU A 104 6.59 11.00 1.03
C LEU A 104 7.85 11.34 1.83
N CYS A 105 8.69 10.34 2.07
CA CYS A 105 10.04 10.51 2.61
C CYS A 105 11.06 10.20 1.52
N GLU A 106 11.79 11.22 1.06
CA GLU A 106 12.92 11.06 0.14
C GLU A 106 14.25 10.84 0.86
N ASP A 107 14.27 11.08 2.17
CA ASP A 107 15.43 10.79 3.02
C ASP A 107 15.53 9.28 3.29
N ALA A 108 16.56 8.66 2.70
CA ALA A 108 16.83 7.25 2.88
C ALA A 108 17.41 6.91 4.26
N GLU A 109 17.89 7.89 5.03
CA GLU A 109 18.47 7.65 6.36
C GLU A 109 17.41 7.25 7.39
N VAL A 110 16.13 7.60 7.16
CA VAL A 110 15.04 7.33 8.12
C VAL A 110 14.76 5.83 8.27
N ILE A 111 14.61 5.08 7.17
CA ILE A 111 14.35 3.62 7.20
C ILE A 111 15.16 2.82 6.17
N GLY A 112 16.27 3.38 5.68
CA GLY A 112 17.17 2.75 4.71
C GLY A 112 16.70 2.82 3.25
N SER A 113 15.61 3.53 2.94
CA SER A 113 15.07 3.66 1.58
C SER A 113 14.01 4.76 1.51
N ILE A 114 13.82 5.36 0.32
CA ILE A 114 12.66 6.22 0.01
C ILE A 114 11.36 5.42 0.21
N PHE A 115 10.36 6.05 0.82
CA PHE A 115 9.05 5.47 1.05
C PHE A 115 7.94 6.51 1.07
N TYR A 116 6.70 6.07 0.89
CA TYR A 116 5.53 6.91 1.14
C TYR A 116 4.48 6.18 1.95
N VAL A 117 3.58 6.97 2.54
CA VAL A 117 2.46 6.51 3.36
C VAL A 117 1.16 6.99 2.74
N MET A 118 0.18 6.09 2.68
CA MET A 118 -1.16 6.35 2.18
C MET A 118 -2.22 5.66 3.04
N GLU A 119 -3.48 5.99 2.80
CA GLU A 119 -4.62 5.34 3.44
C GLU A 119 -4.70 3.85 3.12
N LYS A 120 -5.04 3.05 4.14
CA LYS A 120 -5.50 1.69 3.92
C LYS A 120 -7.00 1.69 3.60
N VAL A 121 -7.33 1.77 2.31
CA VAL A 121 -8.72 1.67 1.84
C VAL A 121 -9.26 0.26 2.13
N LYS A 122 -10.38 0.19 2.87
CA LYS A 122 -11.08 -1.08 3.09
C LYS A 122 -11.96 -1.37 1.88
N GLY A 123 -11.74 -2.52 1.25
CA GLY A 123 -12.49 -2.90 0.06
C GLY A 123 -12.29 -4.37 -0.32
N ARG A 124 -12.81 -4.71 -1.50
CA ARG A 124 -12.70 -6.05 -2.10
C ARG A 124 -11.69 -5.99 -3.24
N VAL A 125 -10.69 -6.86 -3.18
CA VAL A 125 -9.82 -7.13 -4.34
C VAL A 125 -10.40 -8.35 -5.06
N LEU A 126 -10.87 -8.15 -6.29
CA LEU A 126 -11.49 -9.19 -7.11
C LEU A 126 -10.43 -9.82 -8.01
N TRP A 127 -9.91 -10.99 -7.63
CA TRP A 127 -8.85 -11.67 -8.36
C TRP A 127 -9.35 -12.46 -9.56
N ASP A 128 -10.49 -13.15 -9.43
CA ASP A 128 -11.13 -13.84 -10.55
C ASP A 128 -12.06 -12.90 -11.30
N LEU A 129 -11.64 -12.50 -12.50
CA LEU A 129 -12.41 -11.63 -13.40
C LEU A 129 -13.70 -12.29 -13.92
N LYS A 130 -13.89 -13.60 -13.74
CA LYS A 130 -15.19 -14.26 -13.99
C LYS A 130 -16.22 -13.94 -12.92
N LEU A 131 -15.80 -13.35 -11.79
CA LEU A 131 -16.66 -12.92 -10.69
C LEU A 131 -17.60 -14.04 -10.22
N PRO A 132 -17.05 -15.19 -9.79
CA PRO A 132 -17.85 -16.32 -9.34
C PRO A 132 -18.72 -15.94 -8.14
N GLY A 133 -19.92 -16.51 -8.07
CA GLY A 133 -20.88 -16.21 -7.00
C GLY A 133 -21.62 -14.87 -7.13
N LEU A 134 -21.36 -14.07 -8.17
CA LEU A 134 -22.13 -12.87 -8.48
C LEU A 134 -23.15 -13.12 -9.59
N GLU A 135 -24.31 -12.48 -9.48
CA GLU A 135 -25.36 -12.48 -10.51
C GLU A 135 -24.95 -11.68 -11.75
N PRO A 136 -25.49 -11.98 -12.95
CA PRO A 136 -25.14 -11.27 -14.18
C PRO A 136 -25.24 -9.73 -14.09
N ALA A 137 -26.26 -9.21 -13.39
CA ALA A 137 -26.43 -7.78 -13.18
C ALA A 137 -25.31 -7.17 -12.31
N GLN A 138 -24.85 -7.88 -11.27
CA GLN A 138 -23.76 -7.45 -10.40
C GLN A 138 -22.42 -7.44 -11.14
N ARG A 139 -22.18 -8.46 -11.98
CA ARG A 139 -20.97 -8.49 -12.82
C ARG A 139 -20.95 -7.31 -13.77
N ARG A 140 -22.07 -7.03 -14.44
CA ARG A 140 -22.22 -5.89 -15.34
C ARG A 140 -21.89 -4.57 -14.64
N ALA A 141 -22.49 -4.31 -13.48
CA ALA A 141 -22.24 -3.08 -12.72
C ALA A 141 -20.75 -2.90 -12.34
N ILE A 142 -20.05 -3.98 -11.97
CA ILE A 142 -18.61 -3.93 -11.68
C ILE A 142 -17.79 -3.55 -12.92
N TYR A 143 -18.08 -4.17 -14.06
CA TYR A 143 -17.40 -3.86 -15.32
C TYR A 143 -17.72 -2.46 -15.84
N ASP A 144 -18.97 -2.01 -15.70
CA ASP A 144 -19.36 -0.64 -16.07
C ASP A 144 -18.60 0.37 -15.21
N THR A 145 -18.51 0.14 -13.88
CA THR A 145 -17.73 1.01 -12.97
C THR A 145 -16.24 1.05 -13.32
N GLN A 146 -15.68 -0.03 -13.89
CA GLN A 146 -14.27 -0.09 -14.26
C GLN A 146 -13.93 0.82 -15.46
N VAL A 147 -14.90 1.09 -16.32
CA VAL A 147 -14.72 1.91 -17.53
C VAL A 147 -15.39 3.28 -17.43
N ASP A 148 -16.09 3.55 -16.33
CA ASP A 148 -16.67 4.85 -16.02
C ASP A 148 -15.54 5.86 -15.74
N THR A 149 -15.59 7.02 -16.41
CA THR A 149 -14.54 8.07 -16.36
C THR A 149 -15.05 9.35 -15.76
#